data_AF-A0AAD5PF69-F1
#
_entry.id   AF-A0AAD5PF69-F1
#
_cell.length_a   1.000
_cell.length_b   1.000
_cell.length_c   1.000
_cell.angle_alpha   90.00
_cell.angle_beta   90.00
_cell.angle_gamma   90.00
#
_symmetry.space_group_name_H-M   'P 1'
#
loop_
_entity.id
_entity.type
_entity.pdbx_description
1 polymer ?
#
loop_
_entity_poly.entity_id
_entity_poly.type
_entity_poly.pdbx_seq_one_letter_code
_entity_poly.pdbx_strand_id
1 'polypeptide(L)'
;MIFRRCNNPNRCVDDLGEISRKKASSRPDLVLLKDNIEFGCSELGKIDDPSSTTKVIIETQLHSPKTMKDMFCMVAECVMNDFGTVHHLKIVCFHNTALRMKMGALDSPDGYVCRVLENDVYQLPKNPNLVYAELLSTLQLTFQSKIFLEYSH
;
A
#
# COMPACT_ATOMS: atom_id res chain seq x y z
N MET A 1 -7.76 20.73 8.78
CA MET A 1 -7.29 19.51 9.46
C MET A 1 -8.51 18.78 10.01
N ILE A 2 -8.96 17.72 9.35
CA ILE A 2 -10.19 17.00 9.72
C ILE A 2 -9.79 15.74 10.50
N PHE A 3 -10.18 15.69 11.77
CA PHE A 3 -9.98 14.52 12.63
C PHE A 3 -11.10 13.51 12.35
N ARG A 4 -10.80 12.43 11.63
CA ARG A 4 -11.75 11.33 11.35
C ARG A 4 -11.20 10.01 11.83
N ARG A 5 -11.91 9.27 12.67
CA ARG A 5 -11.48 7.95 13.16
C ARG A 5 -11.40 6.98 11.97
N CYS A 6 -10.18 6.62 11.53
CA CYS A 6 -9.91 5.78 10.35
C CYS A 6 -10.08 4.29 10.67
N ASN A 7 -11.28 3.88 11.09
CA ASN A 7 -11.69 2.48 11.06
C ASN A 7 -12.79 2.39 10.02
N ASN A 8 -12.56 1.63 8.94
CA ASN A 8 -13.65 1.23 8.07
C ASN A 8 -14.49 0.18 8.84
N PRO A 9 -15.74 0.49 9.26
CA PRO A 9 -16.59 -0.44 9.99
C PRO A 9 -17.03 -1.64 9.13
N ASN A 10 -16.90 -1.54 7.81
CA ASN A 10 -17.33 -2.57 6.85
C ASN A 10 -16.26 -3.64 6.58
N ARG A 11 -15.16 -3.70 7.34
CA ARG A 11 -14.16 -4.76 7.18
C ARG A 11 -14.70 -6.10 7.69
N CYS A 12 -14.97 -7.02 6.77
CA CYS A 12 -15.24 -8.46 6.98
C CYS A 12 -14.46 -9.23 5.89
N VAL A 13 -13.97 -10.48 6.01
CA VAL A 13 -14.21 -11.65 6.89
C VAL A 13 -12.87 -12.38 7.13
N ASP A 14 -12.74 -13.16 8.22
CA ASP A 14 -12.26 -14.56 8.18
C ASP A 14 -12.86 -15.32 9.38
N ASP A 15 -13.45 -16.47 9.07
CA ASP A 15 -14.21 -17.40 9.92
C ASP A 15 -13.27 -18.42 10.60
N LEU A 16 -13.72 -19.02 11.71
CA LEU A 16 -13.14 -20.16 12.45
C LEU A 16 -11.89 -19.95 13.34
N GLY A 17 -11.88 -18.95 14.24
CA GLY A 17 -11.00 -19.00 15.41
C GLY A 17 -10.89 -17.72 16.25
N GLU A 18 -10.42 -17.84 17.50
CA GLU A 18 -9.97 -16.68 18.29
C GLU A 18 -8.75 -16.04 17.62
N ILE A 19 -9.01 -15.04 16.78
CA ILE A 19 -7.96 -14.24 16.16
C ILE A 19 -7.30 -13.40 17.26
N SER A 20 -6.03 -13.68 17.55
CA SER A 20 -5.20 -12.82 18.39
C SER A 20 -5.34 -11.34 17.95
N ARG A 21 -5.40 -10.41 18.90
CA ARG A 21 -5.65 -8.99 18.61
C ARG A 21 -4.75 -8.52 17.47
N LYS A 22 -5.33 -8.25 16.30
CA LYS A 22 -4.61 -7.71 15.14
C LYS A 22 -3.85 -6.48 15.61
N LYS A 23 -2.54 -6.42 15.37
CA LYS A 23 -1.75 -5.21 15.60
C LYS A 23 -2.46 -4.08 14.85
N ALA A 24 -2.94 -3.09 15.59
CA ALA A 24 -3.57 -1.92 15.01
C ALA A 24 -2.50 -0.84 14.94
N SER A 25 -2.31 -0.23 13.76
CA SER A 25 -1.47 0.95 13.67
C SER A 25 -2.12 2.08 14.47
N SER A 26 -1.28 2.95 15.04
CA SER A 26 -1.70 4.29 15.42
C SER A 26 -2.19 5.06 14.18
N ARG A 27 -2.70 6.28 14.36
CA ARG A 27 -3.03 7.15 13.22
C ARG A 27 -1.72 7.63 12.59
N PRO A 28 -1.57 7.61 11.26
CA PRO A 28 -0.38 8.18 10.64
C PRO A 28 -0.35 9.71 10.81
N ASP A 29 0.85 10.29 10.81
CA ASP A 29 1.06 11.75 10.97
C ASP A 29 0.29 12.55 9.90
N LEU A 30 0.30 12.06 8.65
CA LEU A 30 -0.41 12.62 7.51
C LEU A 30 -1.25 11.53 6.82
N VAL A 31 -2.47 11.88 6.43
CA VAL A 31 -3.34 11.06 5.57
C VAL A 31 -3.72 11.88 4.34
N LEU A 32 -3.53 11.31 3.16
CA LEU A 32 -3.97 11.87 1.90
C LEU A 32 -5.41 11.41 1.64
N LEU A 33 -6.33 12.37 1.57
CA LEU A 33 -7.75 12.14 1.39
C LEU A 33 -8.26 12.90 0.17
N LYS A 34 -9.08 12.24 -0.64
CA LYS A 34 -9.89 12.89 -1.68
C LYS A 34 -11.29 12.29 -1.64
N ASP A 35 -12.33 13.12 -1.62
CA ASP A 35 -13.74 12.70 -1.58
C ASP A 35 -14.06 11.70 -0.44
N ASN A 36 -13.43 11.88 0.72
CA ASN A 36 -13.49 10.99 1.89
C ASN A 36 -12.85 9.59 1.71
N ILE A 37 -12.09 9.39 0.64
CA ILE A 37 -11.34 8.16 0.35
C ILE A 37 -9.88 8.37 0.74
N GLU A 38 -9.31 7.44 1.49
CA GLU A 38 -7.88 7.46 1.87
C GLU A 38 -7.04 6.93 0.70
N PHE A 39 -6.17 7.78 0.15
CA PHE A 39 -5.27 7.44 -0.96
C PHE A 39 -3.83 7.13 -0.51
N GLY A 40 -3.48 7.49 0.72
CA GLY A 40 -2.16 7.24 1.25
C GLY A 40 -1.95 7.88 2.61
N CYS A 41 -0.76 7.66 3.15
CA CYS A 41 -0.34 8.20 4.42
C CYS A 41 1.15 8.55 4.39
N SER A 42 1.58 9.34 5.37
CA SER A 42 2.98 9.63 5.60
C SER A 42 3.24 9.81 7.09
N GLU A 43 4.40 9.34 7.53
CA GLU A 43 5.00 9.51 8.84
C GLU A 43 6.21 10.44 8.73
N LEU A 44 6.41 11.28 9.74
CA LEU A 44 7.61 12.11 9.83
C LEU A 44 8.67 11.41 10.68
N GLY A 45 9.75 10.95 10.05
CA GLY A 45 10.94 10.44 10.74
C GLY A 45 11.96 11.55 11.01
N LYS A 46 12.48 11.65 12.25
CA LYS A 46 13.59 12.57 12.56
C LYS A 46 14.97 12.05 12.11
N ILE A 47 15.10 10.73 11.93
CA ILE A 47 16.36 10.05 11.61
C ILE A 47 16.09 8.99 10.54
N ASP A 48 16.70 9.17 9.37
CA ASP A 48 16.68 8.21 8.26
C ASP A 48 17.77 7.15 8.46
N ASP A 49 17.63 6.29 9.47
CA ASP A 49 18.52 5.11 9.56
C ASP A 49 17.96 3.98 8.66
N PRO A 50 18.69 3.55 7.63
CA PRO A 50 18.23 2.52 6.71
C PRO A 50 18.05 1.14 7.36
N SER A 51 18.64 0.90 8.55
CA SER A 51 18.65 -0.41 9.20
C SER A 51 17.59 -0.60 10.28
N SER A 52 16.96 0.47 10.77
CA SER A 52 16.25 0.45 12.06
C SER A 52 15.18 1.54 12.22
N THR A 53 14.51 1.99 11.16
CA THR A 53 13.37 2.91 11.37
C THR A 53 12.10 2.12 11.61
N THR A 54 11.70 1.99 12.88
CA THR A 54 10.40 1.45 13.30
C THR A 54 9.25 2.11 12.51
N LYS A 55 9.39 3.39 12.15
CA LYS A 55 8.42 4.12 11.31
C LYS A 55 8.28 3.56 9.90
N VAL A 56 9.38 3.25 9.22
CA VAL A 56 9.34 2.61 7.89
C VAL A 56 8.67 1.24 7.97
N ILE A 57 8.97 0.45 9.00
CA ILE A 57 8.32 -0.84 9.24
C ILE A 57 6.81 -0.65 9.50
N ILE A 58 6.44 0.32 10.34
CA ILE A 58 5.03 0.61 10.65
C ILE A 58 4.29 1.10 9.38
N GLU A 59 4.89 1.95 8.56
CA GLU A 59 4.30 2.42 7.30
C GLU A 59 4.16 1.30 6.27
N THR A 60 5.21 0.53 6.03
CA THR A 60 5.22 -0.54 5.01
C THR A 60 4.39 -1.74 5.41
N GLN A 61 4.48 -2.20 6.66
CA GLN A 61 3.83 -3.44 7.09
C GLN A 61 2.46 -3.25 7.73
N LEU A 62 2.10 -2.03 8.14
CA LEU A 62 0.86 -1.79 8.87
C LEU A 62 -0.04 -0.77 8.19
N HIS A 63 0.43 0.45 7.94
CA HIS A 63 -0.42 1.49 7.35
C HIS A 63 -0.71 1.25 5.87
N SER A 64 0.30 0.96 5.06
CA SER A 64 0.13 0.76 3.62
C SER A 64 -0.80 -0.42 3.32
N PRO A 65 -0.64 -1.62 3.93
CA PRO A 65 -1.56 -2.74 3.74
C PRO A 65 -2.97 -2.42 4.22
N LYS A 66 -3.09 -1.66 5.31
CA LYS A 66 -4.36 -1.21 5.85
C LYS A 66 -5.11 -0.33 4.85
N THR A 67 -4.45 0.67 4.26
CA THR A 67 -5.03 1.58 3.27
C THR A 67 -5.32 0.84 1.96
N MET A 68 -4.41 -0.02 1.48
CA MET A 68 -4.64 -0.86 0.31
C MET A 68 -5.89 -1.74 0.46
N LYS A 69 -6.08 -2.37 1.64
CA LYS A 69 -7.26 -3.20 1.90
C LYS A 69 -8.55 -2.38 1.97
N ASP A 70 -8.51 -1.17 2.52
CA ASP A 70 -9.69 -0.28 2.51
C ASP A 70 -10.08 0.10 1.08
N MET A 71 -9.11 0.51 0.26
CA MET A 71 -9.34 0.81 -1.15
C MET A 71 -9.86 -0.41 -1.92
N PHE A 72 -9.30 -1.60 -1.65
CA PHE A 72 -9.78 -2.85 -2.23
C PHE A 72 -11.24 -3.12 -1.88
N CYS A 73 -11.62 -3.03 -0.59
CA CYS A 73 -13.00 -3.23 -0.16
C CYS A 73 -13.96 -2.22 -0.81
N MET A 74 -13.55 -0.96 -0.94
CA MET A 74 -14.36 0.06 -1.61
C MET A 74 -14.60 -0.27 -3.08
N VAL A 75 -13.56 -0.68 -3.81
CA VAL A 75 -13.70 -1.07 -5.23
C VAL A 75 -14.53 -2.34 -5.36
N ALA A 76 -14.36 -3.30 -4.46
CA ALA A 76 -15.18 -4.52 -4.40
C ALA A 76 -16.67 -4.20 -4.17
N GLU A 77 -16.99 -3.26 -3.26
CA GLU A 77 -18.36 -2.78 -3.04
C GLU A 77 -18.94 -2.11 -4.31
N CYS A 78 -18.14 -1.34 -5.07
CA CYS A 78 -18.58 -0.74 -6.33
C CYS A 78 -18.94 -1.78 -7.41
N VAL A 79 -18.35 -2.98 -7.36
CA VAL A 79 -18.69 -4.11 -8.24
C VAL A 79 -19.64 -5.11 -7.57
N MET A 80 -20.37 -4.67 -6.53
CA MET A 80 -21.35 -5.48 -5.79
C MET A 80 -20.77 -6.79 -5.20
N ASN A 81 -19.47 -6.81 -4.92
CA ASN A 81 -18.75 -8.01 -4.47
C ASN A 81 -18.93 -9.21 -5.41
N ASP A 82 -19.13 -8.97 -6.71
CA ASP A 82 -19.17 -10.04 -7.71
C ASP A 82 -17.86 -10.83 -7.69
N PHE A 83 -17.93 -12.12 -7.37
CA PHE A 83 -16.74 -12.96 -7.17
C PHE A 83 -15.86 -13.00 -8.42
N GLY A 84 -16.47 -13.09 -9.61
CA GLY A 84 -15.76 -13.11 -10.88
C GLY A 84 -14.93 -11.85 -11.10
N THR A 85 -15.47 -10.69 -10.73
CA THR A 85 -14.78 -9.40 -10.88
C THR A 85 -13.79 -9.13 -9.76
N VAL A 86 -14.15 -9.43 -8.50
CA VAL A 86 -13.32 -9.18 -7.31
C VAL A 86 -12.00 -9.95 -7.36
N HIS A 87 -12.03 -11.16 -7.91
CA HIS A 87 -10.83 -11.98 -8.11
C HIS A 87 -9.76 -11.28 -8.98
N HIS A 88 -10.19 -10.45 -9.93
CA HIS A 88 -9.28 -9.73 -10.83
C HIS A 88 -8.89 -8.34 -10.31
N LEU A 89 -9.44 -7.90 -9.18
CA LEU A 89 -9.10 -6.62 -8.59
C LEU A 89 -7.68 -6.63 -8.03
N LYS A 90 -6.95 -5.57 -8.36
CA LYS A 90 -5.58 -5.34 -7.92
C LYS A 90 -5.43 -3.90 -7.48
N ILE A 91 -4.74 -3.70 -6.36
CA ILE A 91 -4.38 -2.37 -5.85
C ILE A 91 -2.86 -2.29 -5.81
N VAL A 92 -2.28 -1.23 -6.37
CA VAL A 92 -0.84 -0.97 -6.27
C VAL A 92 -0.61 0.22 -5.33
N CYS A 93 0.43 0.11 -4.51
CA CYS A 93 0.89 1.15 -3.61
C CYS A 93 2.37 1.46 -3.87
N PHE A 94 2.73 2.73 -3.76
CA PHE A 94 4.12 3.17 -3.75
C PHE A 94 4.46 3.69 -2.36
N HIS A 95 5.52 3.13 -1.78
CA HIS A 95 6.09 3.59 -0.53
C HIS A 95 7.37 4.36 -0.81
N ASN A 96 7.42 5.63 -0.39
CA ASN A 96 8.57 6.51 -0.58
C ASN A 96 9.13 6.90 0.79
N THR A 97 10.38 6.53 1.07
CA THR A 97 11.13 6.99 2.23
C THR A 97 12.42 7.65 1.78
N ALA A 98 12.54 8.96 1.99
CA ALA A 98 13.67 9.75 1.49
C ALA A 98 13.88 9.51 -0.02
N LEU A 99 15.03 8.94 -0.40
CA LEU A 99 15.37 8.58 -1.77
C LEU A 99 15.20 7.07 -2.04
N ARG A 100 14.30 6.39 -1.33
CA ARG A 100 13.99 4.98 -1.55
C ARG A 100 12.52 4.86 -1.94
N MET A 101 12.26 4.09 -2.98
CA MET A 101 10.92 3.78 -3.47
C MET A 101 10.72 2.27 -3.44
N LYS A 102 9.58 1.83 -2.95
CA LYS A 102 9.15 0.42 -2.95
C LYS A 102 7.75 0.33 -3.53
N MET A 103 7.50 -0.68 -4.36
CA MET A 103 6.16 -0.98 -4.84
C MET A 103 5.58 -2.13 -4.01
N GLY A 104 4.36 -1.93 -3.51
CA GLY A 104 3.51 -2.98 -2.97
C GLY A 104 2.32 -3.21 -3.90
N ALA A 105 1.83 -4.44 -3.95
CA ALA A 105 0.63 -4.81 -4.68
C ALA A 105 -0.26 -5.69 -3.81
N LEU A 106 -1.56 -5.45 -3.87
CA LEU A 106 -2.58 -6.25 -3.20
C LEU A 106 -3.50 -6.87 -4.23
N ASP A 107 -3.67 -8.19 -4.15
CA ASP A 107 -4.62 -8.97 -4.95
C ASP A 107 -5.45 -9.93 -4.08
N SER A 108 -6.49 -10.52 -4.66
CA SER A 108 -7.38 -11.48 -3.97
C SER A 108 -7.67 -12.69 -4.88
N PRO A 109 -6.72 -13.65 -4.99
CA PRO A 109 -6.80 -14.79 -5.91
C PRO A 109 -7.92 -15.77 -5.63
N ASP A 110 -8.62 -15.68 -4.50
CA ASP A 110 -9.76 -16.53 -4.22
C ASP A 110 -10.93 -15.73 -3.64
N GLY A 111 -10.89 -14.40 -3.73
CA GLY A 111 -11.93 -13.50 -3.20
C GLY A 111 -11.97 -13.38 -1.66
N TYR A 112 -11.49 -14.39 -0.91
CA TYR A 112 -11.52 -14.39 0.55
C TYR A 112 -10.19 -13.98 1.20
N VAL A 113 -9.05 -14.43 0.66
CA VAL A 113 -7.71 -14.03 1.14
C VAL A 113 -7.12 -12.94 0.24
N CYS A 114 -6.71 -11.82 0.83
CA CYS A 114 -5.88 -10.85 0.15
C CYS A 114 -4.40 -11.12 0.41
N ARG A 115 -3.59 -11.09 -0.64
CA ARG A 115 -2.13 -11.18 -0.54
C ARG A 115 -1.54 -9.79 -0.73
N VAL A 116 -0.44 -9.51 -0.03
CA VAL A 116 0.37 -8.31 -0.25
C VAL A 116 1.72 -8.78 -0.78
N LEU A 117 2.01 -8.41 -2.03
CA LEU A 117 3.28 -8.63 -2.70
C LEU A 117 4.10 -7.35 -2.60
N GLU A 118 5.39 -7.48 -2.35
CA GLU A 118 6.29 -6.34 -2.26
C GLU A 118 7.50 -6.57 -3.17
N ASN A 119 7.85 -5.56 -3.96
CA ASN A 119 9.06 -5.59 -4.78
C ASN A 119 10.28 -5.17 -3.96
N ASP A 120 11.46 -5.36 -4.55
CA ASP A 120 12.71 -4.84 -4.00
C ASP A 120 12.69 -3.32 -3.84
N VAL A 121 13.60 -2.82 -3.00
CA VAL A 121 13.75 -1.38 -2.74
C VAL A 121 14.57 -0.76 -3.87
N TYR A 122 14.01 0.26 -4.51
CA TYR A 122 14.67 1.05 -5.56
C TYR A 122 15.22 2.33 -4.98
N GLN A 123 16.48 2.63 -5.28
CA GLN A 123 17.16 3.83 -4.81
C GLN A 123 17.01 4.93 -5.87
N LEU A 124 16.41 6.06 -5.48
CA LEU A 124 16.40 7.29 -6.26
C LEU A 124 17.80 7.94 -6.24
N PRO A 125 18.20 8.59 -7.34
CA PRO A 125 19.50 9.21 -7.45
C PRO A 125 19.73 10.29 -6.40
N LYS A 126 20.84 10.15 -5.66
CA LYS A 126 21.29 11.12 -4.65
C LYS A 126 21.93 12.36 -5.26
N ASN A 127 22.57 12.18 -6.42
CA ASN A 127 23.24 13.26 -7.15
C ASN A 127 22.41 13.61 -8.39
N PRO A 128 22.05 14.89 -8.60
CA PRO A 128 21.39 15.36 -9.82
C PRO A 128 22.11 14.92 -11.11
N ASN A 129 23.45 14.85 -11.05
CA ASN A 129 24.29 14.42 -12.16
C ASN A 129 24.26 12.91 -12.40
N LEU A 130 23.56 12.11 -11.60
CA LEU A 130 23.37 10.66 -11.82
C LEU A 130 21.91 10.34 -12.15
N VAL A 131 21.04 11.36 -12.24
CA VAL A 131 19.63 11.17 -12.53
C VAL A 131 19.43 10.41 -13.83
N TYR A 132 20.14 10.76 -14.90
CA TYR A 132 20.00 10.06 -16.18
C TYR A 132 20.38 8.57 -16.12
N ALA A 133 21.31 8.18 -15.25
CA ALA A 133 21.76 6.79 -15.10
C ALA A 133 20.84 5.98 -14.17
N GLU A 134 20.38 6.58 -13.07
CA GLU A 134 19.68 5.87 -12.00
C GLU A 134 18.14 6.00 -12.11
N LEU A 135 17.62 7.02 -12.79
CA LEU A 135 16.18 7.24 -13.01
C LEU A 135 15.54 6.08 -13.80
N LEU A 136 16.31 5.42 -14.66
CA LEU A 136 15.82 4.29 -15.46
C LEU A 136 15.25 3.19 -14.57
N SER A 137 15.90 2.88 -13.45
CA SER A 137 15.45 1.86 -12.51
C SER A 137 14.11 2.22 -11.84
N THR A 138 13.91 3.51 -11.54
CA THR A 138 12.66 4.02 -10.96
C THR A 138 11.53 4.00 -11.99
N LEU A 139 11.82 4.40 -13.24
CA LEU A 139 10.86 4.34 -14.34
C LEU A 139 10.46 2.89 -14.67
N GLN A 140 11.41 1.96 -14.57
CA GLN A 140 11.14 0.53 -14.70
C GLN A 140 10.14 0.06 -13.64
N LEU A 141 10.27 0.49 -12.39
CA LEU A 141 9.29 0.15 -11.34
C LEU A 141 7.89 0.68 -11.67
N THR A 142 7.77 1.92 -12.13
CA THR A 142 6.47 2.47 -12.55
C THR A 142 5.92 1.70 -13.74
N PHE A 143 6.75 1.32 -14.70
CA PHE A 143 6.31 0.52 -15.85
C PHE A 143 5.88 -0.89 -15.44
N GLN A 144 6.59 -1.53 -14.51
CA GLN A 144 6.20 -2.82 -13.94
C GLN A 144 4.85 -2.75 -13.24
N SER A 145 4.57 -1.65 -12.52
CA SER A 145 3.26 -1.47 -11.89
C SER A 145 2.12 -1.43 -12.91
N LYS A 146 2.34 -0.76 -14.04
CA LYS A 146 1.39 -0.73 -15.15
C LYS A 146 1.19 -2.13 -15.73
N ILE A 147 2.26 -2.88 -16.00
CA ILE A 147 2.18 -4.26 -16.50
C ILE A 147 1.41 -5.14 -15.50
N PHE A 148 1.66 -5.00 -14.20
CA PHE A 148 0.97 -5.77 -13.17
C PHE A 148 -0.55 -5.52 -13.18
N LEU A 149 -0.97 -4.26 -13.38
CA LEU A 149 -2.37 -3.90 -13.52
C LEU A 149 -2.98 -4.42 -14.83
N GLU A 150 -2.23 -4.42 -15.93
CA GLU A 150 -2.75 -4.75 -17.26
C GLU A 150 -2.71 -6.25 -17.61
N TYR A 151 -1.72 -7.03 -17.12
CA TYR A 151 -1.34 -8.33 -17.72
C TYR A 151 -1.28 -9.55 -16.81
N SER A 152 -1.76 -9.54 -15.56
CA SER A 152 -1.82 -10.82 -14.80
C SER A 152 -3.11 -11.57 -15.11
N HIS A 153 -2.95 -12.66 -15.88
CA HIS A 153 -3.88 -13.77 -16.06
C HIS A 153 -4.08 -14.54 -14.76
#